data_AF-K1UQL8-F1
#
_entry.id   AF-K1UQL8-F1
#
_cell.length_a   1.000
_cell.length_b   1.000
_cell.length_c   1.000
_cell.angle_alpha   90.00
_cell.angle_beta   90.00
_cell.angle_gamma   90.00
#
_symmetry.space_group_name_H-M   'P 1'
#
loop_
_entity.id
_entity.type
_entity.pdbx_description
1 polymer ?
#
loop_
_entity_poly.entity_id
_entity_poly.type
_entity_poly.pdbx_seq_one_letter_code
_entity_poly.pdbx_strand_id
1 'polypeptide(L)' 'MKPTRRKSKFAVQEDSDPLSVVVNLFDVAMVFAVALMVAMVMHMNMTEVFTQEDFTVVKNPGKENMEIIMKEGNKINKY' A
#
# COMPACT_ATOMS: atom_id res chain seq x y z
N MET A 1 19.49 35.79 43.83
CA MET A 1 18.87 35.43 42.53
C MET A 1 19.90 34.68 41.70
N LYS A 2 19.65 33.41 41.34
CA LYS A 2 20.56 32.63 40.45
C LYS A 2 20.25 32.98 38.99
N PRO A 3 21.25 33.25 38.13
CA PRO A 3 20.98 33.60 36.75
C PRO A 3 20.57 32.35 35.96
N THR A 4 19.38 32.37 35.38
CA THR A 4 18.88 31.34 34.49
C THR A 4 19.60 31.47 33.15
N ARG A 5 20.61 30.62 32.92
CA ARG A 5 21.29 30.53 31.61
C ARG A 5 20.30 30.00 30.58
N ARG A 6 19.82 30.87 29.69
CA ARG A 6 19.08 30.49 28.47
C ARG A 6 20.04 29.71 27.56
N LYS A 7 19.83 28.41 27.39
CA LYS A 7 20.55 27.61 26.40
C LYS A 7 20.14 28.09 25.00
N SER A 8 21.13 28.50 24.20
CA SER A 8 20.97 28.92 22.81
C SER A 8 20.51 27.74 21.95
N LYS A 9 19.45 27.93 21.15
CA LYS A 9 18.94 26.93 20.18
C LYS A 9 19.89 26.71 18.99
N PHE A 10 20.94 27.51 18.86
CA PHE A 10 21.89 27.44 17.74
C PHE A 10 23.04 26.45 17.97
N ALA A 11 23.24 25.93 19.18
CA ALA A 11 24.32 24.98 19.48
C ALA A 11 23.96 23.51 19.24
N VAL A 12 22.78 23.22 18.66
CA VAL A 12 22.27 21.84 18.46
C VAL A 12 22.42 21.37 17.00
N GLN A 13 22.83 22.27 16.08
CA GLN A 13 22.92 21.94 14.65
C GLN A 13 24.26 21.34 14.21
N GLU A 14 25.31 21.35 15.04
CA GLU A 14 26.63 20.86 14.63
C GLU A 14 26.87 19.36 14.91
N ASP A 15 26.02 18.70 15.69
CA ASP A 15 26.12 17.26 16.00
C ASP A 15 24.81 16.53 15.64
N SER A 16 24.36 16.65 14.38
CA SER A 16 23.32 15.73 13.89
C SER A 16 23.94 14.33 13.80
N ASP A 17 23.83 13.58 14.89
CA ASP A 17 24.31 12.20 15.01
C ASP A 17 23.86 11.43 13.76
N PRO A 18 24.80 10.91 12.94
CA PRO A 18 24.46 10.21 11.70
C PRO A 18 23.50 9.04 11.95
N LEU A 19 23.49 8.44 13.14
CA LEU A 19 22.52 7.41 13.51
C LEU A 19 21.08 7.94 13.56
N SER A 20 20.87 9.17 14.04
CA SER A 20 19.53 9.78 14.08
C SER A 20 18.98 10.03 12.67
N VAL A 21 19.85 10.40 11.72
CA VAL A 21 19.46 10.56 10.31
C VAL A 21 19.06 9.21 9.70
N VAL A 22 19.83 8.15 9.97
CA VAL A 22 19.52 6.79 9.49
C VAL A 22 18.20 6.27 10.04
N VAL A 23 17.92 6.49 11.33
CA VAL A 23 16.65 6.06 11.96
C VAL A 23 15.44 6.76 11.34
N ASN A 24 15.55 8.05 11.00
CA ASN A 24 14.48 8.77 10.32
C ASN A 24 14.23 8.23 8.90
N LEU A 25 15.30 8.02 8.13
CA LEU A 25 15.19 7.46 6.77
C LEU A 25 14.64 6.03 6.79
N PHE A 26 14.97 5.25 7.81
CA PHE A 26 14.44 3.90 7.99
C PHE A 26 12.91 3.90 8.18
N ASP A 27 12.37 4.85 8.95
CA ASP A 27 10.92 5.00 9.13
C ASP A 27 10.21 5.30 7.79
N VAL A 28 10.77 6.24 7.01
CA VAL A 28 10.27 6.55 5.66
C VAL A 28 10.35 5.33 4.74
N ALA A 29 11.43 4.55 4.82
CA ALA A 29 11.59 3.33 4.02
C ALA A 29 10.57 2.23 4.41
N MET A 30 10.23 2.09 5.68
CA MET A 30 9.18 1.17 6.13
C MET A 30 7.81 1.55 5.56
N VAL A 31 7.44 2.83 5.63
CA VAL A 31 6.20 3.33 5.04
C VAL A 31 6.17 3.10 3.52
N PHE A 32 7.29 3.33 2.84
CA PHE A 32 7.43 3.05 1.41
C PHE A 32 7.22 1.57 1.07
N ALA A 33 7.80 0.64 1.85
CA ALA A 33 7.62 -0.79 1.65
C ALA A 33 6.15 -1.23 1.83
N VAL A 34 5.45 -0.69 2.84
CA VAL A 34 4.01 -0.94 3.05
C VAL A 34 3.20 -0.42 1.86
N ALA A 35 3.50 0.78 1.36
CA ALA A 35 2.83 1.33 0.18
C ALA A 35 3.02 0.44 -1.06
N LEU A 36 4.22 -0.11 -1.28
CA LEU A 36 4.46 -1.07 -2.36
C LEU A 36 3.68 -2.37 -2.17
N MET A 37 3.57 -2.89 -0.95
CA MET A 37 2.76 -4.08 -0.65
C MET A 37 1.28 -3.84 -0.99
N VAL A 38 0.73 -2.70 -0.57
CA VAL A 38 -0.66 -2.31 -0.91
C VAL A 38 -0.83 -2.17 -2.43
N ALA A 39 0.12 -1.52 -3.11
CA ALA A 39 0.07 -1.36 -4.56
C ALA A 39 0.13 -2.71 -5.30
N MET A 40 0.96 -3.66 -4.84
CA MET A 40 0.98 -5.01 -5.39
C MET A 40 -0.35 -5.74 -5.19
N VAL A 41 -0.93 -5.66 -3.98
CA VAL A 41 -2.25 -6.25 -3.70
C VAL A 41 -3.34 -5.66 -4.61
N MET A 42 -3.30 -4.35 -4.86
CA MET A 42 -4.21 -3.68 -5.81
C MET A 42 -3.95 -4.10 -7.26
N HIS A 43 -2.69 -4.27 -7.65
CA HIS A 43 -2.31 -4.63 -9.02
C HIS A 43 -2.62 -6.09 -9.37
N MET A 44 -2.60 -7.01 -8.39
CA MET A 44 -2.93 -8.43 -8.60
C MET A 44 -4.44 -8.70 -8.83
N ASN A 45 -5.19 -7.71 -9.36
CA ASN A 45 -6.59 -7.82 -9.77
C ASN A 45 -7.58 -8.23 -8.65
N MET A 46 -7.33 -7.86 -7.39
CA MET A 46 -8.35 -7.94 -6.32
C MET A 46 -9.53 -6.97 -6.52
N THR A 47 -9.56 -6.21 -7.62
CA THR A 47 -10.71 -5.41 -8.03
C THR A 47 -11.97 -6.24 -8.29
N GLU A 48 -11.85 -7.52 -8.70
CA GLU A 48 -13.01 -8.45 -8.82
C GLU A 48 -13.53 -8.96 -7.45
N VAL A 49 -12.71 -8.88 -6.40
CA VAL A 49 -13.09 -9.28 -5.04
C VAL A 49 -13.77 -8.12 -4.31
N PHE A 50 -13.38 -6.88 -4.61
CA PHE A 50 -13.90 -5.68 -3.97
C PHE A 50 -15.17 -5.10 -4.59
N THR A 51 -15.52 -5.45 -5.83
CA THR A 51 -16.83 -5.12 -6.36
C THR A 51 -17.86 -6.14 -5.84
N GLN A 52 -18.78 -5.65 -5.01
CA GLN A 52 -20.05 -6.35 -4.69
C GLN A 52 -21.02 -6.34 -5.88
N GLU A 53 -20.58 -5.84 -7.03
CA GLU A 53 -21.41 -5.69 -8.22
C GLU A 53 -21.40 -6.99 -9.03
N ASP A 54 -22.57 -7.32 -9.58
CA ASP A 54 -22.75 -8.50 -10.42
C ASP A 54 -21.95 -8.32 -11.72
N PHE A 55 -21.14 -9.32 -12.07
CA PHE A 55 -20.33 -9.27 -13.28
C PHE A 55 -20.36 -10.58 -14.04
N THR A 56 -20.26 -10.45 -15.37
CA THR A 56 -20.18 -11.58 -16.30
C THR A 56 -18.84 -11.52 -17.02
N VAL A 57 -17.99 -12.53 -16.77
CA VAL A 57 -16.71 -12.69 -17.46
C VAL A 57 -16.86 -13.78 -18.53
N VAL A 58 -16.60 -13.42 -19.79
CA VAL A 58 -16.54 -14.36 -20.91
C VAL A 58 -15.08 -14.61 -21.25
N LYS A 59 -14.59 -15.81 -20.95
CA LYS A 59 -13.24 -16.24 -21.35
C LYS A 59 -13.30 -16.91 -22.72
N ASN A 60 -12.31 -16.60 -23.56
CA ASN A 60 -12.12 -17.22 -24.88
C ASN A 60 -13.36 -17.16 -25.80
N PRO A 61 -13.94 -15.97 -26.05
CA PRO A 61 -15.09 -15.85 -26.93
C PRO A 61 -14.77 -16.40 -28.32
N GLY A 62 -15.64 -17.28 -28.83
CA GLY A 62 -15.51 -17.86 -30.18
C GLY A 62 -14.47 -18.98 -30.32
N LYS A 63 -13.91 -19.50 -29.22
CA LYS A 63 -13.04 -20.68 -29.22
C LYS A 63 -13.74 -21.89 -28.60
N GLU A 64 -13.24 -23.09 -28.87
CA GLU A 64 -13.80 -24.34 -28.33
C GLU A 64 -13.79 -24.41 -26.80
N ASN A 65 -12.93 -23.63 -26.13
CA ASN A 65 -12.79 -23.54 -24.68
C ASN A 65 -13.42 -22.26 -24.09
N MET A 66 -14.54 -21.82 -24.67
CA MET A 66 -15.30 -20.69 -24.13
C MET A 66 -15.84 -21.04 -22.74
N GLU A 67 -15.68 -20.13 -21.78
CA GLU A 67 -16.26 -20.26 -20.44
C GLU A 67 -16.96 -18.97 -20.04
N ILE A 68 -18.19 -19.08 -19.53
CA ILE A 68 -18.93 -17.96 -18.99
C ILE A 68 -18.97 -18.10 -17.47
N ILE A 69 -18.40 -17.12 -16.77
CA ILE A 69 -18.39 -17.03 -15.31
C ILE A 69 -19.29 -15.86 -14.93
N MET A 70 -20.42 -16.17 -14.28
CA MET A 70 -21.32 -15.16 -13.70
C MET A 70 -21.16 -15.14 -12.19
N LYS A 71 -20.91 -13.94 -11.64
CA LYS A 71 -20.95 -13.68 -10.20
C LYS A 71 -22.19 -12.83 -9.92
N GLU A 72 -23.14 -13.42 -9.20
CA GLU A 72 -24.32 -12.73 -8.67
C GLU A 72 -24.18 -12.63 -7.15
N GLY A 73 -23.75 -11.47 -6.65
CA GLY A 73 -23.36 -11.27 -5.26
C GLY A 73 -22.30 -12.29 -4.77
N ASN A 74 -22.74 -13.28 -3.99
CA ASN A 74 -21.89 -14.36 -3.42
C ASN A 74 -21.99 -15.70 -4.18
N LYS A 75 -22.81 -15.80 -5.24
CA LYS A 75 -22.98 -17.03 -6.02
C LYS A 75 -22.18 -16.96 -7.31
N ILE A 76 -21.46 -18.04 -7.62
CA ILE A 76 -20.66 -18.18 -8.85
C ILE A 76 -21.27 -19.29 -9.70
N ASN A 77 -21.72 -18.94 -10.91
CA ASN A 77 -22.23 -19.89 -11.90
C ASN A 77 -21.24 -20.01 -13.08
N LYS A 78 -20.98 -21.23 -13.54
CA LYS A 78 -20.10 -21.52 -14.69
C LYS A 78 -20.88 -22.24 -15.79
N TYR A 79 -20.81 -21.72 -17.01
CA TYR A 79 -21.42 -22.26 -18.23
C TYR A 79 -20.42 -22.44 -19.36
#